data_AF-A0A9D5QFS4-F1
#
_entry.id   AF-A0A9D5QFS4-F1
#
_cell.length_a   1.000
_cell.length_b   1.000
_cell.length_c   1.000
_cell.angle_alpha   90.00
_cell.angle_beta   90.00
_cell.angle_gamma   90.00
#
_symmetry.space_group_name_H-M   'P 1'
#
loop_
_entity.id
_entity.type
_entity.pdbx_description
1 polymer ?
#
loop_
_entity_poly.entity_id
_entity_poly.type
_entity_poly.pdbx_seq_one_letter_code
_entity_poly.pdbx_strand_id
1 'polypeptide(L)'
;MIQRTALQIALLAAIALAGPPAVQKPTLAVLNLKNGNDVSEGESQIISDRLRVELFRTGNVEVMEREQMDVILKEQGFQASGACSDEGCMVEMGQLLGVKNMIAGSIGRLGSMYLINCRSVSVATGKIVKVVSVDIKGEIEDVVEELAPIAWKLTSEDTPPSAKARPSAAGSSSGTFKEDDDGDDEKESDILSRTSGPLKCDNRPLLQVPIYEHALPFKIGRSTFVDVCAELIESLQDGFRQNVRLASAEQIQSLPPTCTSPVVRIKLVEYTTEPSSMGQFVGTATVAIAVYDSPQSEKPGYVVKIKESGDRHWGEDVPFENAFEEIASTLEKEFGRSDWAKKYRRKR
;
A
#
# COMPACT_ATOMS: atom_id res chain seq x y z
N MET A 1 -38.11 -53.04 37.48
CA MET A 1 -36.67 -53.05 37.16
C MET A 1 -36.37 -53.13 35.65
N ILE A 2 -37.24 -53.74 34.82
CA ILE A 2 -36.99 -53.94 33.38
C ILE A 2 -37.13 -52.67 32.52
N GLN A 3 -37.91 -51.68 32.98
CA GLN A 3 -38.19 -50.45 32.22
C GLN A 3 -37.10 -49.37 32.32
N ARG A 4 -36.18 -49.50 33.29
CA ARG A 4 -35.05 -48.57 33.48
C ARG A 4 -33.81 -48.95 32.66
N THR A 5 -33.67 -50.23 32.30
CA THR A 5 -32.54 -50.74 31.52
C THR A 5 -32.72 -50.50 30.01
N ALA A 6 -33.95 -50.49 29.51
CA ALA A 6 -34.23 -50.18 28.10
C ALA A 6 -33.88 -48.72 27.72
N LEU A 7 -34.05 -47.77 28.65
CA LEU A 7 -33.72 -46.35 28.42
C LEU A 7 -32.21 -46.11 28.37
N GLN A 8 -31.42 -46.89 29.10
CA GLN A 8 -29.95 -46.77 29.09
C GLN A 8 -29.33 -47.39 27.83
N ILE A 9 -29.91 -48.46 27.29
CA ILE A 9 -29.42 -49.07 26.04
C ILE A 9 -29.77 -48.20 24.82
N ALA A 10 -30.93 -47.53 24.83
CA ALA A 10 -31.29 -46.57 23.79
C ALA A 10 -30.41 -45.30 23.80
N LEU A 11 -29.93 -44.86 24.97
CA LEU A 11 -29.05 -43.70 25.10
C LEU A 11 -27.59 -44.00 24.66
N LEU A 12 -27.13 -45.24 24.82
CA LEU A 12 -25.81 -45.68 24.37
C LEU A 12 -25.73 -45.95 22.85
N ALA A 13 -26.86 -46.24 22.20
CA ALA A 13 -26.90 -46.40 20.74
C ALA A 13 -26.94 -45.08 19.96
N ALA A 14 -27.33 -43.97 20.60
CA ALA A 14 -27.44 -42.65 19.95
C ALA A 14 -26.08 -41.91 19.82
N ILE A 15 -25.03 -42.35 20.51
CA ILE A 15 -23.70 -41.70 20.47
C ILE A 15 -22.82 -42.26 19.34
N ALA A 16 -23.21 -43.37 18.70
CA ALA A 16 -22.40 -44.04 17.68
C ALA A 16 -22.56 -43.52 16.23
N LEU A 17 -23.37 -42.46 16.00
CA LEU A 17 -23.54 -41.85 14.65
C LEU A 17 -22.84 -40.50 14.48
N ALA A 18 -22.04 -40.04 15.43
CA ALA A 18 -21.15 -38.91 15.19
C ALA A 18 -19.98 -39.39 14.32
N GLY A 19 -20.12 -39.24 13.00
CA GLY A 19 -19.00 -39.39 12.06
C GLY A 19 -17.83 -38.48 12.48
N PRO A 20 -16.59 -38.80 12.08
CA PRO A 20 -15.44 -37.96 12.39
C PRO A 20 -15.73 -36.51 11.95
N PRO A 21 -15.42 -35.50 12.79
CA PRO A 21 -15.65 -34.13 12.42
C PRO A 21 -14.95 -33.88 11.09
N ALA A 22 -15.70 -33.40 10.09
CA ALA A 22 -15.13 -33.00 8.82
C ALA A 22 -13.99 -32.01 9.13
N VAL A 23 -12.77 -32.35 8.71
CA VAL A 23 -11.60 -31.47 8.86
C VAL A 23 -11.87 -30.25 8.00
N GLN A 24 -12.33 -29.16 8.62
CA GLN A 24 -12.61 -27.92 7.91
C GLN A 24 -11.29 -27.29 7.48
N LYS A 25 -11.09 -27.20 6.17
CA LYS A 25 -9.91 -26.54 5.59
C LYS A 25 -9.91 -25.07 6.01
N PRO A 26 -8.76 -24.49 6.38
CA PRO A 26 -8.69 -23.07 6.67
C PRO A 26 -9.00 -22.25 5.42
N THR A 27 -9.89 -21.26 5.56
CA THR A 27 -10.22 -20.28 4.52
C THR A 27 -9.09 -19.27 4.36
N LEU A 28 -8.80 -18.90 3.12
CA LEU A 28 -7.62 -18.13 2.73
C LEU A 28 -8.01 -17.13 1.63
N ALA A 29 -7.60 -15.87 1.75
CA ALA A 29 -7.61 -14.95 0.62
C ALA A 29 -6.19 -14.51 0.26
N VAL A 30 -6.00 -14.11 -0.99
CA VAL A 30 -4.71 -13.73 -1.55
C VAL A 30 -4.87 -12.35 -2.14
N LEU A 31 -4.05 -11.40 -1.69
CA LEU A 31 -3.93 -10.09 -2.30
C LEU A 31 -3.05 -10.17 -3.54
N ASN A 32 -3.23 -9.21 -4.46
CA ASN A 32 -2.30 -9.09 -5.58
C ASN A 32 -0.88 -8.83 -5.05
N LEU A 33 0.08 -9.56 -5.59
CA LEU A 33 1.49 -9.34 -5.33
C LEU A 33 1.85 -7.95 -5.81
N LYS A 34 2.50 -7.16 -4.96
CA LYS A 34 2.98 -5.83 -5.35
C LYS A 34 4.01 -5.96 -6.47
N ASN A 35 3.84 -5.17 -7.51
CA ASN A 35 4.82 -5.05 -8.59
C ASN A 35 6.08 -4.32 -8.10
N GLY A 36 7.23 -4.87 -8.43
CA GLY A 36 8.56 -4.33 -8.19
C GLY A 36 9.23 -3.92 -9.50
N ASN A 37 10.53 -3.63 -9.44
CA ASN A 37 11.29 -3.19 -10.61
C ASN A 37 11.13 -4.12 -11.82
N ASP A 38 10.93 -3.54 -13.01
CA ASP A 38 10.76 -4.23 -14.30
C ASP A 38 9.72 -5.38 -14.28
N VAL A 39 8.66 -5.22 -13.48
CA VAL A 39 7.44 -6.05 -13.52
C VAL A 39 6.24 -5.12 -13.64
N SER A 40 5.44 -5.30 -14.68
CA SER A 40 4.20 -4.55 -14.90
C SER A 40 3.11 -5.00 -13.92
N GLU A 41 2.10 -4.15 -13.73
CA GLU A 41 0.96 -4.51 -12.89
C GLU A 41 0.18 -5.69 -13.47
N GLY A 42 0.01 -5.76 -14.79
CA GLY A 42 -0.60 -6.92 -15.45
C GLY A 42 0.14 -8.23 -15.18
N GLU A 43 1.48 -8.20 -15.21
CA GLU A 43 2.31 -9.35 -14.84
C GLU A 43 2.14 -9.75 -13.37
N SER A 44 2.12 -8.77 -12.46
CA SER A 44 1.89 -8.99 -11.03
C SER A 44 0.54 -9.68 -10.78
N GLN A 45 -0.52 -9.23 -11.46
CA GLN A 45 -1.87 -9.74 -11.33
C GLN A 45 -1.99 -11.16 -11.86
N ILE A 46 -1.48 -11.43 -13.05
CA ILE A 46 -1.48 -12.78 -13.66
C ILE A 46 -0.74 -13.77 -12.73
N ILE A 47 0.38 -13.36 -12.15
CA ILE A 47 1.16 -14.19 -11.23
C ILE A 47 0.41 -14.42 -9.91
N SER A 48 -0.33 -13.42 -9.43
CA SER A 48 -1.18 -13.52 -8.24
C SER A 48 -2.36 -14.48 -8.46
N ASP A 49 -3.02 -14.39 -9.61
CA ASP A 49 -4.11 -15.30 -10.00
C ASP A 49 -3.59 -16.73 -10.15
N ARG A 50 -2.41 -16.88 -10.75
CA ARG A 50 -1.76 -18.18 -10.85
C ARG A 50 -1.41 -18.75 -9.48
N LEU A 51 -0.93 -17.92 -8.54
CA LEU A 51 -0.67 -18.33 -7.16
C LEU A 51 -1.96 -18.77 -6.45
N ARG A 52 -3.09 -18.08 -6.64
CA ARG A 52 -4.41 -18.49 -6.12
C ARG A 52 -4.80 -19.88 -6.60
N VAL A 53 -4.63 -20.14 -7.90
CA VAL A 53 -4.90 -21.47 -8.50
C VAL A 53 -4.00 -22.55 -7.88
N GLU A 54 -2.71 -22.26 -7.67
CA GLU A 54 -1.80 -23.23 -7.06
C GLU A 54 -2.12 -23.49 -5.58
N LEU A 55 -2.50 -22.45 -4.82
CA LEU A 55 -2.98 -22.58 -3.44
C LEU A 55 -4.23 -23.46 -3.35
N PHE A 56 -5.17 -23.27 -4.28
CA PHE A 56 -6.36 -24.12 -4.38
C PHE A 56 -6.00 -25.58 -4.70
N ARG A 57 -5.06 -25.80 -5.65
CA ARG A 57 -4.58 -27.14 -6.04
C ARG A 57 -3.89 -27.90 -4.92
N THR A 58 -3.31 -27.22 -3.91
CA THR A 58 -2.73 -27.91 -2.74
C THR A 58 -3.75 -28.76 -1.99
N GLY A 59 -5.04 -28.39 -2.04
CA GLY A 59 -6.11 -29.06 -1.32
C GLY A 59 -6.07 -28.85 0.20
N ASN A 60 -5.15 -28.05 0.73
CA ASN A 60 -4.97 -27.82 2.17
C ASN A 60 -5.81 -26.65 2.71
N VAL A 61 -6.27 -25.76 1.83
CA VAL A 61 -6.97 -24.51 2.15
C VAL A 61 -8.22 -24.37 1.29
N GLU A 62 -9.16 -23.53 1.72
CA GLU A 62 -10.26 -23.04 0.91
C GLU A 62 -9.92 -21.62 0.45
N VAL A 63 -9.63 -21.45 -0.84
CA VAL A 63 -9.19 -20.16 -1.40
C VAL A 63 -10.40 -19.38 -1.86
N MET A 64 -10.53 -18.15 -1.38
CA MET A 64 -11.55 -17.21 -1.85
C MET A 64 -11.21 -16.70 -3.26
N GLU A 65 -12.22 -16.67 -4.13
CA GLU A 65 -12.10 -16.11 -5.48
C GLU A 65 -11.90 -14.58 -5.43
N ARG A 66 -11.17 -14.05 -6.42
CA ARG A 66 -10.82 -12.64 -6.48
C ARG A 66 -12.06 -11.76 -6.61
N GLU A 67 -12.97 -12.13 -7.50
CA GLU A 67 -14.20 -11.40 -7.79
C GLU A 67 -15.11 -11.35 -6.55
N GLN A 68 -15.19 -12.46 -5.82
CA GLN A 68 -15.93 -12.52 -4.56
C GLN A 68 -15.33 -11.59 -3.50
N MET A 69 -14.00 -11.58 -3.40
CA MET A 69 -13.29 -10.67 -2.51
C MET A 69 -13.54 -9.20 -2.90
N ASP A 70 -13.43 -8.86 -4.19
CA ASP A 70 -13.63 -7.50 -4.70
C ASP A 70 -15.06 -7.00 -4.47
N VAL A 71 -16.07 -7.85 -4.64
CA VAL A 71 -17.47 -7.50 -4.34
C VAL A 71 -17.66 -7.19 -2.86
N ILE A 72 -17.18 -8.07 -1.97
CA ILE A 72 -17.34 -7.89 -0.52
C ILE A 72 -16.63 -6.62 -0.06
N LEU A 73 -15.40 -6.38 -0.53
CA LEU A 73 -14.63 -5.19 -0.17
C LEU A 73 -15.31 -3.92 -0.69
N LYS A 74 -15.80 -3.92 -1.94
CA LYS A 74 -16.53 -2.80 -2.53
C LYS A 74 -17.84 -2.49 -1.77
N GLU A 75 -18.58 -3.50 -1.35
CA GLU A 75 -19.81 -3.32 -0.55
C GLU A 75 -19.53 -2.67 0.82
N GLN A 76 -18.36 -2.95 1.40
CA GLN A 76 -17.92 -2.35 2.67
C GLN A 76 -17.19 -1.00 2.49
N GLY A 77 -17.18 -0.46 1.27
CA GLY A 77 -16.47 0.80 0.95
C GLY A 77 -14.94 0.68 0.98
N PHE A 78 -14.42 -0.53 1.03
CA PHE A 78 -13.00 -0.84 1.00
C PHE A 78 -12.55 -0.86 -0.47
N GLN A 79 -12.04 0.26 -0.97
CA GLN A 79 -11.59 0.32 -2.36
C GLN A 79 -10.31 -0.52 -2.53
N ALA A 80 -10.40 -1.54 -3.37
CA ALA A 80 -9.31 -2.44 -3.71
C ALA A 80 -8.28 -1.75 -4.61
N SER A 81 -7.56 -0.76 -4.08
CA SER A 81 -6.44 -0.11 -4.76
C SER A 81 -5.18 -0.26 -3.92
N GLY A 82 -4.49 -1.39 -4.06
CA GLY A 82 -3.05 -1.54 -3.81
C GLY A 82 -2.44 -1.27 -2.41
N ALA A 83 -3.18 -0.74 -1.45
CA ALA A 83 -2.61 -0.11 -0.25
C ALA A 83 -2.38 -1.06 0.95
N CYS A 84 -2.88 -2.29 0.90
CA CYS A 84 -2.79 -3.21 2.04
C CYS A 84 -1.39 -3.84 2.16
N SER A 85 -0.49 -3.13 2.84
CA SER A 85 0.94 -3.46 2.95
C SER A 85 1.33 -4.08 4.27
N ASP A 86 0.46 -4.10 5.27
CA ASP A 86 0.79 -4.46 6.64
C ASP A 86 -0.12 -5.57 7.18
N GLU A 87 0.32 -6.21 8.26
CA GLU A 87 -0.43 -7.27 8.94
C GLU A 87 -1.79 -6.80 9.44
N GLY A 88 -1.88 -5.53 9.86
CA GLY A 88 -3.11 -4.91 10.37
C GLY A 88 -4.21 -4.82 9.32
N CYS A 89 -3.92 -4.20 8.18
CA CYS A 89 -4.87 -4.11 7.07
C CYS A 89 -5.27 -5.51 6.56
N MET A 90 -4.33 -6.45 6.49
CA MET A 90 -4.65 -7.84 6.12
C MET A 90 -5.62 -8.48 7.11
N VAL A 91 -5.46 -8.26 8.42
CA VAL A 91 -6.39 -8.79 9.41
C VAL A 91 -7.79 -8.22 9.23
N GLU A 92 -7.92 -6.92 9.01
CA GLU A 92 -9.23 -6.28 8.82
C GLU A 92 -9.93 -6.76 7.55
N MET A 93 -9.21 -6.79 6.42
CA MET A 93 -9.71 -7.38 5.17
C MET A 93 -10.11 -8.84 5.40
N GLY A 94 -9.27 -9.61 6.09
CA GLY A 94 -9.55 -11.00 6.37
C GLY A 94 -10.78 -11.22 7.25
N GLN A 95 -11.05 -10.31 8.19
CA GLN A 95 -12.26 -10.33 9.01
C GLN A 95 -13.51 -10.02 8.18
N LEU A 96 -13.44 -9.01 7.30
CA LEU A 96 -14.54 -8.65 6.39
C LEU A 96 -14.85 -9.79 5.42
N LEU A 97 -13.80 -10.45 4.91
CA LEU A 97 -13.91 -11.59 3.99
C LEU A 97 -14.26 -12.91 4.70
N GLY A 98 -14.21 -12.96 6.04
CA GLY A 98 -14.46 -14.19 6.80
C GLY A 98 -13.41 -15.28 6.56
N VAL A 99 -12.17 -14.91 6.22
CA VAL A 99 -11.07 -15.85 6.00
C VAL A 99 -10.20 -16.00 7.25
N LYS A 100 -9.57 -17.17 7.42
CA LYS A 100 -8.67 -17.42 8.57
C LYS A 100 -7.26 -16.91 8.33
N ASN A 101 -6.83 -16.85 7.07
CA ASN A 101 -5.51 -16.40 6.69
C ASN A 101 -5.57 -15.49 5.46
N MET A 102 -4.62 -14.57 5.38
CA MET A 102 -4.40 -13.68 4.23
C MET A 102 -2.99 -13.90 3.70
N ILE A 103 -2.84 -13.94 2.38
CA ILE A 103 -1.53 -13.93 1.74
C ILE A 103 -1.32 -12.59 1.04
N ALA A 104 -0.14 -12.01 1.25
CA ALA A 104 0.34 -10.87 0.51
C ALA A 104 1.79 -11.09 0.11
N GLY A 105 2.27 -10.32 -0.86
CA GLY A 105 3.63 -10.45 -1.33
C GLY A 105 4.04 -9.39 -2.33
N SER A 106 5.21 -9.58 -2.91
CA SER A 106 5.73 -8.77 -3.99
C SER A 106 6.54 -9.60 -4.97
N ILE A 107 6.58 -9.14 -6.21
CA ILE A 107 7.43 -9.68 -7.26
C ILE A 107 8.23 -8.55 -7.91
N GLY A 108 9.53 -8.72 -8.10
CA GLY A 108 10.35 -7.75 -8.83
C GLY A 108 11.51 -8.42 -9.55
N ARG A 109 12.05 -7.75 -10.57
CA ARG A 109 13.22 -8.20 -11.32
C ARG A 109 14.47 -7.45 -10.86
N LEU A 110 15.57 -8.19 -10.77
CA LEU A 110 16.91 -7.69 -10.47
C LEU A 110 17.89 -8.25 -11.50
N GLY A 111 18.19 -7.48 -12.55
CA GLY A 111 18.99 -7.97 -13.67
C GLY A 111 18.31 -9.13 -14.40
N SER A 112 18.88 -10.33 -14.33
CA SER A 112 18.34 -11.54 -14.97
C SER A 112 17.66 -12.50 -13.99
N MET A 113 17.21 -12.02 -12.83
CA MET A 113 16.45 -12.83 -11.87
C MET A 113 15.22 -12.11 -11.36
N TYR A 114 14.16 -12.87 -11.11
CA TYR A 114 12.96 -12.44 -10.39
C TYR A 114 13.06 -12.83 -8.91
N LEU A 115 12.58 -11.93 -8.05
CA LEU A 115 12.46 -12.11 -6.62
C LEU A 115 10.98 -12.12 -6.28
N ILE A 116 10.51 -13.21 -5.69
CA ILE A 116 9.15 -13.31 -5.16
C ILE A 116 9.24 -13.44 -3.65
N ASN A 117 8.48 -12.60 -2.97
CA ASN A 117 8.30 -12.66 -1.52
C ASN A 117 6.81 -12.81 -1.24
N CYS A 118 6.43 -13.84 -0.49
CA CYS A 118 5.06 -14.06 -0.05
C CYS A 118 5.06 -14.27 1.45
N ARG A 119 4.04 -13.76 2.14
CA ARG A 119 3.80 -14.02 3.56
C ARG A 119 2.34 -14.34 3.79
N SER A 120 2.09 -15.26 4.71
CA SER A 120 0.76 -15.60 5.20
C SER A 120 0.58 -14.99 6.57
N VAL A 121 -0.53 -14.28 6.78
CA VAL A 121 -0.92 -13.65 8.04
C VAL A 121 -2.18 -14.31 8.57
N SER A 122 -2.17 -14.69 9.84
CA SER A 122 -3.35 -15.21 10.51
C SER A 122 -4.26 -14.07 10.91
N VAL A 123 -5.51 -14.09 10.42
CA VAL A 123 -6.52 -13.08 10.72
C VAL A 123 -6.89 -13.09 12.21
N ALA A 124 -6.91 -14.27 12.83
CA ALA A 124 -7.23 -14.42 14.24
C ALA A 124 -6.18 -13.83 15.20
N THR A 125 -4.90 -13.84 14.79
CA THR A 125 -3.79 -13.43 15.68
C THR A 125 -3.05 -12.18 15.21
N GLY A 126 -3.25 -11.76 13.96
CA GLY A 126 -2.49 -10.70 13.30
C GLY A 126 -1.02 -10.98 13.13
N LYS A 127 -0.59 -12.23 13.28
CA LYS A 127 0.81 -12.63 13.15
C LYS A 127 1.09 -13.24 11.79
N ILE A 128 2.28 -12.96 11.26
CA ILE A 128 2.82 -13.70 10.13
C ILE A 128 3.03 -15.15 10.56
N VAL A 129 2.33 -16.07 9.92
CA VAL A 129 2.42 -17.51 10.14
C VAL A 129 3.55 -18.11 9.31
N LYS A 130 3.74 -17.60 8.08
CA LYS A 130 4.71 -18.15 7.15
C LYS A 130 5.25 -17.09 6.21
N VAL A 131 6.52 -17.20 5.84
CA VAL A 131 7.17 -16.37 4.82
C VAL A 131 7.90 -17.29 3.84
N VAL A 132 7.73 -17.03 2.56
CA VAL A 132 8.40 -17.73 1.47
C VAL A 132 9.06 -16.67 0.58
N SER A 133 10.37 -16.80 0.39
CA SER A 133 11.15 -15.93 -0.50
C SER A 133 11.96 -16.78 -1.46
N VAL A 134 11.81 -16.52 -2.75
CA VAL A 134 12.45 -17.31 -3.81
C VAL A 134 13.18 -16.39 -4.78
N ASP A 135 14.37 -16.83 -5.19
CA ASP A 135 15.14 -16.28 -6.31
C ASP A 135 15.02 -17.18 -7.52
N ILE A 136 14.62 -16.58 -8.64
CA ILE A 136 14.31 -17.28 -9.88
C ILE A 136 15.15 -16.64 -10.97
N LYS A 137 16.10 -17.39 -11.52
CA LYS A 137 16.94 -16.90 -12.63
C LYS A 137 16.23 -17.20 -13.94
N GLY A 138 16.26 -16.24 -14.87
CA GLY A 138 15.68 -16.40 -16.20
C GLY A 138 14.61 -15.34 -16.50
N GLU A 139 13.60 -15.74 -17.26
CA GLU A 139 12.51 -14.89 -17.71
C GLU A 139 11.26 -15.08 -16.84
N ILE A 140 10.19 -14.35 -17.15
CA ILE A 140 8.96 -14.37 -16.35
C ILE A 140 8.25 -15.73 -16.41
N GLU A 141 8.50 -16.52 -17.45
CA GLU A 141 7.98 -17.87 -17.57
C GLU A 141 8.50 -18.74 -16.43
N ASP A 142 9.78 -18.61 -16.05
CA ASP A 142 10.44 -19.32 -14.94
C ASP A 142 9.79 -19.00 -13.58
N VAL A 143 9.07 -17.87 -13.46
CA VAL A 143 8.31 -17.50 -12.26
C VAL A 143 7.10 -18.40 -12.07
N VAL A 144 6.34 -18.65 -13.14
CA VAL A 144 5.09 -19.43 -13.10
C VAL A 144 5.32 -20.83 -12.56
N GLU A 145 6.50 -21.36 -12.89
CA GLU A 145 7.05 -22.65 -12.51
C GLU A 145 7.19 -22.81 -10.99
N GLU A 146 7.59 -21.74 -10.32
CA GLU A 146 7.87 -21.71 -8.89
C GLU A 146 6.65 -21.44 -8.01
N LEU A 147 5.51 -21.07 -8.60
CA LEU A 147 4.30 -20.76 -7.82
C LEU A 147 3.70 -22.00 -7.14
N ALA A 148 3.79 -23.17 -7.77
CA ALA A 148 3.32 -24.43 -7.18
C ALA A 148 4.11 -24.80 -5.90
N PRO A 149 5.46 -24.86 -5.91
CA PRO A 149 6.21 -25.11 -4.69
C PRO A 149 6.06 -23.97 -3.65
N ILE A 150 5.90 -22.72 -4.07
CA ILE A 150 5.58 -21.61 -3.16
C ILE A 150 4.24 -21.83 -2.46
N ALA A 151 3.19 -22.21 -3.20
CA ALA A 151 1.86 -22.48 -2.65
C ALA A 151 1.85 -23.64 -1.66
N TRP A 152 2.56 -24.74 -1.98
CA TRP A 152 2.75 -25.85 -1.05
C TRP A 152 3.48 -25.43 0.22
N LYS A 153 4.57 -24.66 0.08
CA LYS A 153 5.28 -24.11 1.23
C LYS A 153 4.39 -23.19 2.05
N LEU A 154 3.50 -22.40 1.46
CA LEU A 154 2.61 -21.50 2.22
C LEU A 154 1.49 -22.25 2.97
N THR A 155 1.13 -23.45 2.54
CA THR A 155 -0.05 -24.18 3.06
C THR A 155 0.27 -25.46 3.85
N SER A 156 1.50 -25.98 3.79
CA SER A 156 1.91 -27.13 4.61
C SER A 156 2.13 -26.75 6.07
N GLU A 157 1.81 -27.66 7.01
CA GLU A 157 2.06 -27.50 8.46
C GLU A 157 3.54 -27.70 8.87
N ASP A 158 4.47 -27.65 7.91
CA ASP A 158 5.89 -27.72 8.24
C ASP A 158 6.36 -26.40 8.85
N THR A 159 6.47 -26.40 10.18
CA THR A 159 7.10 -25.35 10.99
C THR A 159 8.58 -25.21 10.62
N PRO A 160 9.10 -24.00 10.35
CA PRO A 160 10.51 -23.72 10.53
C PRO A 160 10.72 -22.78 11.74
N PRO A 161 11.64 -23.09 12.66
CA PRO A 161 12.08 -22.13 13.66
C PRO A 161 12.88 -21.01 12.98
N SER A 162 12.67 -19.79 13.48
CA SER A 162 13.56 -18.62 13.46
C SER A 162 14.80 -18.66 12.55
N ALA A 163 14.84 -17.74 11.59
CA ALA A 163 16.01 -17.09 11.01
C ALA A 163 17.20 -17.98 10.57
N LYS A 164 17.34 -18.15 9.25
CA LYS A 164 18.51 -17.70 8.43
C LYS A 164 18.42 -18.23 6.99
N ALA A 165 18.67 -17.30 6.05
CA ALA A 165 19.19 -17.49 4.69
C ALA A 165 18.43 -18.39 3.68
N ARG A 166 18.09 -17.75 2.54
CA ARG A 166 17.92 -18.29 1.17
C ARG A 166 18.93 -19.40 0.83
N PRO A 167 18.66 -20.33 -0.13
CA PRO A 167 18.33 -19.95 -1.52
C PRO A 167 17.42 -20.89 -2.38
N SER A 168 16.82 -20.26 -3.40
CA SER A 168 16.74 -20.61 -4.85
C SER A 168 16.06 -21.90 -5.36
N ALA A 169 15.22 -21.68 -6.40
CA ALA A 169 15.21 -22.33 -7.73
C ALA A 169 14.04 -23.26 -8.14
N ALA A 170 13.33 -22.73 -9.15
CA ALA A 170 12.85 -23.26 -10.47
C ALA A 170 11.95 -24.52 -10.64
N GLY A 171 10.92 -24.39 -11.50
CA GLY A 171 10.41 -25.42 -12.43
C GLY A 171 8.95 -25.94 -12.26
N SER A 172 7.99 -26.06 -13.22
CA SER A 172 7.84 -25.64 -14.64
C SER A 172 6.40 -25.65 -15.21
N SER A 173 6.12 -24.69 -16.12
CA SER A 173 5.12 -24.74 -17.23
C SER A 173 3.61 -24.59 -16.94
N SER A 174 2.70 -24.17 -17.83
CA SER A 174 2.65 -23.46 -19.12
C SER A 174 1.16 -23.54 -19.55
N GLY A 175 0.56 -22.48 -20.12
CA GLY A 175 -0.78 -22.57 -20.72
C GLY A 175 -1.49 -21.22 -20.88
N THR A 176 -1.42 -20.68 -22.10
CA THR A 176 -1.97 -19.41 -22.60
C THR A 176 -3.49 -19.43 -22.77
N PHE A 177 -4.19 -18.31 -22.48
CA PHE A 177 -5.41 -17.89 -23.19
C PHE A 177 -5.61 -16.36 -23.07
N LYS A 178 -6.17 -15.76 -24.12
CA LYS A 178 -6.24 -14.33 -24.48
C LYS A 178 -7.45 -13.57 -23.89
N GLU A 179 -7.24 -12.26 -23.67
CA GLU A 179 -8.11 -11.07 -23.93
C GLU A 179 -9.49 -11.02 -23.20
N ASP A 180 -10.03 -9.90 -22.67
CA ASP A 180 -10.09 -8.49 -23.11
C ASP A 180 -10.27 -7.51 -21.91
N ASP A 181 -9.51 -6.41 -21.94
CA ASP A 181 -9.80 -4.96 -21.78
C ASP A 181 -11.09 -4.47 -21.05
N ASP A 182 -10.94 -3.55 -20.07
CA ASP A 182 -11.61 -2.24 -20.03
C ASP A 182 -11.22 -1.40 -18.76
N GLY A 183 -10.42 -0.35 -18.98
CA GLY A 183 -10.43 1.00 -18.36
C GLY A 183 -10.38 1.25 -16.84
N ASP A 184 -9.29 1.89 -16.36
CA ASP A 184 -9.29 3.13 -15.50
C ASP A 184 -7.88 3.54 -14.95
N ASP A 185 -6.83 3.56 -15.79
CA ASP A 185 -5.41 3.80 -15.38
C ASP A 185 -4.94 5.28 -15.30
N GLU A 186 -5.82 6.27 -15.46
CA GLU A 186 -5.35 7.63 -15.82
C GLU A 186 -4.75 8.48 -14.68
N LYS A 187 -4.94 8.14 -13.39
CA LYS A 187 -4.50 9.02 -12.28
C LYS A 187 -3.10 8.72 -11.73
N GLU A 188 -2.69 7.46 -11.72
CA GLU A 188 -1.48 7.01 -11.00
C GLU A 188 -0.18 7.28 -11.78
N SER A 189 -0.27 7.31 -13.11
CA SER A 189 0.88 7.55 -13.99
C SER A 189 1.28 9.02 -14.12
N ASP A 190 0.45 9.96 -13.65
CA ASP A 190 0.53 11.37 -14.07
C ASP A 190 1.37 12.26 -13.13
N ILE A 191 1.42 12.03 -11.81
CA ILE A 191 2.09 12.96 -10.87
C ILE A 191 3.64 12.91 -10.98
N LEU A 192 4.21 11.71 -11.08
CA LEU A 192 5.67 11.54 -11.22
C LEU A 192 6.14 11.78 -12.66
N SER A 193 5.33 11.45 -13.67
CA SER A 193 5.63 11.78 -15.07
C SER A 193 5.49 13.28 -15.37
N ARG A 194 4.69 14.06 -14.61
CA ARG A 194 4.61 15.52 -14.71
C ARG A 194 5.91 16.25 -14.33
N THR A 195 6.83 15.59 -13.63
CA THR A 195 8.20 16.10 -13.42
C THR A 195 9.13 15.80 -14.60
N SER A 196 8.75 14.89 -15.51
CA SER A 196 9.51 14.57 -16.71
C SER A 196 9.17 15.54 -17.85
N GLY A 197 9.95 16.62 -17.95
CA GLY A 197 9.83 17.59 -19.04
C GLY A 197 10.36 18.99 -18.68
N PRO A 198 10.59 19.86 -19.68
CA PRO A 198 11.03 21.22 -19.44
C PRO A 198 9.93 22.04 -18.75
N LEU A 199 10.23 22.59 -17.57
CA LEU A 199 9.33 23.46 -16.82
C LEU A 199 9.30 24.85 -17.48
N LYS A 200 8.11 25.31 -17.88
CA LYS A 200 7.91 26.66 -18.44
C LYS A 200 7.47 27.61 -17.33
N CYS A 201 8.02 28.82 -17.34
CA CYS A 201 7.52 29.90 -16.47
C CYS A 201 6.21 30.46 -17.05
N ASP A 202 5.09 30.07 -16.46
CA ASP A 202 3.74 30.45 -16.90
C ASP A 202 2.92 31.13 -15.78
N ASN A 203 3.61 31.66 -14.76
CA ASN A 203 3.03 32.28 -13.57
C ASN A 203 2.10 31.36 -12.76
N ARG A 204 2.11 30.05 -13.00
CA ARG A 204 1.47 29.09 -12.09
C ARG A 204 2.35 28.86 -10.85
N PRO A 205 1.74 28.67 -9.67
CA PRO A 205 2.48 28.28 -8.49
C PRO A 205 3.18 26.94 -8.68
N LEU A 206 4.37 26.84 -8.12
CA LEU A 206 5.20 25.64 -8.16
C LEU A 206 5.31 25.07 -6.76
N LEU A 207 4.95 23.80 -6.57
CA LEU A 207 5.33 23.04 -5.39
C LEU A 207 6.67 22.36 -5.70
N GLN A 208 7.71 22.72 -4.96
CA GLN A 208 8.96 21.97 -5.04
C GLN A 208 8.75 20.59 -4.42
N VAL A 209 9.13 19.53 -5.14
CA VAL A 209 9.11 18.14 -4.66
C VAL A 209 9.73 18.08 -3.26
N PRO A 210 8.93 17.74 -2.23
CA PRO A 210 9.44 17.64 -0.87
C PRO A 210 10.43 16.48 -0.74
N ILE A 211 11.46 16.64 0.10
CA ILE A 211 12.44 15.58 0.37
C ILE A 211 12.37 15.25 1.86
N TYR A 212 12.00 14.01 2.17
CA TYR A 212 11.76 13.54 3.54
C TYR A 212 12.79 12.50 4.02
N GLU A 213 13.51 11.86 3.10
CA GLU A 213 14.34 10.66 3.37
C GLU A 213 15.39 10.85 4.48
N HIS A 214 15.92 12.05 4.65
CA HIS A 214 16.92 12.35 5.69
C HIS A 214 16.30 12.76 7.04
N ALA A 215 14.99 13.01 7.07
CA ALA A 215 14.27 13.48 8.24
C ALA A 215 13.43 12.37 8.90
N LEU A 216 13.35 11.19 8.28
CA LEU A 216 12.55 10.07 8.75
C LEU A 216 13.42 8.87 9.18
N PRO A 217 12.97 8.10 10.18
CA PRO A 217 13.66 6.88 10.59
C PRO A 217 13.41 5.69 9.64
N PHE A 218 12.57 5.86 8.62
CA PHE A 218 12.15 4.84 7.65
C PHE A 218 12.10 5.40 6.23
N LYS A 219 11.93 4.51 5.25
CA LYS A 219 11.77 4.88 3.84
C LYS A 219 10.28 4.92 3.49
N ILE A 220 9.80 6.06 3.03
CA ILE A 220 8.42 6.21 2.54
C ILE A 220 8.26 5.45 1.22
N GLY A 221 7.20 4.65 1.10
CA GLY A 221 6.78 4.03 -0.15
C GLY A 221 6.43 5.05 -1.25
N ARG A 222 6.60 4.67 -2.51
CA ARG A 222 6.30 5.55 -3.66
C ARG A 222 4.83 5.99 -3.69
N SER A 223 3.88 5.13 -3.31
CA SER A 223 2.45 5.46 -3.22
C SER A 223 2.19 6.55 -2.19
N THR A 224 2.59 6.33 -0.93
CA THR A 224 2.44 7.32 0.14
C THR A 224 3.09 8.66 -0.20
N PHE A 225 4.25 8.64 -0.89
CA PHE A 225 4.85 9.87 -1.37
C PHE A 225 3.97 10.62 -2.39
N VAL A 226 3.36 9.88 -3.32
CA VAL A 226 2.44 10.43 -4.32
C VAL A 226 1.17 10.97 -3.66
N ASP A 227 0.61 10.23 -2.71
CA ASP A 227 -0.63 10.59 -2.00
C ASP A 227 -0.42 11.87 -1.17
N VAL A 228 0.66 11.93 -0.38
CA VAL A 228 1.06 13.15 0.36
C VAL A 228 1.25 14.34 -0.58
N CYS A 229 1.85 14.13 -1.76
CA CYS A 229 2.01 15.21 -2.73
C CYS A 229 0.66 15.66 -3.32
N ALA A 230 -0.26 14.73 -3.60
CA ALA A 230 -1.57 15.03 -4.15
C ALA A 230 -2.38 15.91 -3.17
N GLU A 231 -2.48 15.50 -1.91
CA GLU A 231 -3.18 16.24 -0.85
C GLU A 231 -2.65 17.67 -0.66
N LEU A 232 -1.32 17.82 -0.62
CA LEU A 232 -0.68 19.13 -0.52
C LEU A 232 -0.94 19.99 -1.77
N ILE A 233 -0.94 19.39 -2.96
CA ILE A 233 -1.24 20.10 -4.20
C ILE A 233 -2.67 20.61 -4.18
N GLU A 234 -3.65 19.78 -3.81
CA GLU A 234 -5.06 20.17 -3.76
C GLU A 234 -5.29 21.32 -2.77
N SER A 235 -4.77 21.19 -1.55
CA SER A 235 -4.85 22.25 -0.53
C SER A 235 -4.23 23.58 -0.98
N LEU A 236 -3.09 23.52 -1.68
CA LEU A 236 -2.46 24.71 -2.23
C LEU A 236 -3.24 25.27 -3.43
N GLN A 237 -3.81 24.42 -4.28
CA GLN A 237 -4.60 24.83 -5.44
C GLN A 237 -5.80 25.69 -5.03
N ASP A 238 -6.51 25.26 -3.99
CA ASP A 238 -7.63 26.02 -3.42
C ASP A 238 -7.17 27.36 -2.83
N GLY A 239 -6.05 27.32 -2.10
CA GLY A 239 -5.42 28.49 -1.54
C GLY A 239 -5.03 29.55 -2.58
N PHE A 240 -4.36 29.11 -3.64
CA PHE A 240 -3.88 29.97 -4.74
C PHE A 240 -4.99 30.32 -5.74
N ARG A 241 -6.09 29.56 -5.78
CA ARG A 241 -7.11 29.58 -6.85
C ARG A 241 -6.50 29.37 -8.24
N GLN A 242 -5.50 28.48 -8.31
CA GLN A 242 -4.74 28.15 -9.51
C GLN A 242 -4.19 26.74 -9.42
N ASN A 243 -4.06 26.09 -10.58
CA ASN A 243 -3.33 24.82 -10.66
C ASN A 243 -1.88 25.01 -10.23
N VAL A 244 -1.50 24.30 -9.18
CA VAL A 244 -0.14 24.18 -8.66
C VAL A 244 0.55 23.07 -9.44
N ARG A 245 1.79 23.31 -9.88
CA ARG A 245 2.61 22.31 -10.56
C ARG A 245 3.69 21.77 -9.64
N LEU A 246 3.85 20.46 -9.60
CA LEU A 246 4.99 19.82 -8.97
C LEU A 246 6.26 20.04 -9.83
N ALA A 247 7.39 20.34 -9.21
CA ALA A 247 8.67 20.55 -9.88
C ALA A 247 9.88 20.18 -9.00
N SER A 248 10.92 19.61 -9.59
CA SER A 248 12.18 19.32 -8.89
C SER A 248 12.95 20.60 -8.55
N ALA A 249 13.91 20.50 -7.62
CA ALA A 249 14.81 21.60 -7.30
C ALA A 249 15.63 22.06 -8.53
N GLU A 250 16.11 21.13 -9.36
CA GLU A 250 16.87 21.48 -10.58
C GLU A 250 15.98 22.20 -11.60
N GLN A 251 14.74 21.75 -11.80
CA GLN A 251 13.81 22.41 -12.71
C GLN A 251 13.54 23.85 -12.31
N ILE A 252 13.31 24.10 -11.01
CA ILE A 252 13.08 25.45 -10.49
C ILE A 252 14.33 26.33 -10.67
N GLN A 253 15.54 25.79 -10.44
CA GLN A 253 16.80 26.51 -10.64
C GLN A 253 17.07 26.83 -12.12
N SER A 254 16.59 26.00 -13.04
CA SER A 254 16.75 26.20 -14.49
C SER A 254 15.82 27.28 -15.08
N LEU A 255 14.87 27.80 -14.31
CA LEU A 255 13.93 28.83 -14.79
C LEU A 255 14.62 30.19 -15.00
N PRO A 256 14.17 30.98 -16.00
CA PRO A 256 14.73 32.30 -16.26
C PRO A 256 14.67 33.22 -15.03
N PRO A 257 15.63 34.13 -14.83
CA PRO A 257 15.64 35.05 -13.69
C PRO A 257 14.47 36.05 -13.71
N THR A 258 13.81 36.22 -14.87
CA THR A 258 12.60 37.03 -15.02
C THR A 258 11.33 36.29 -14.59
N CYS A 259 11.42 35.02 -14.17
CA CYS A 259 10.26 34.23 -13.80
C CYS A 259 9.65 34.69 -12.48
N THR A 260 8.33 34.92 -12.48
CA THR A 260 7.57 35.39 -11.31
C THR A 260 6.59 34.35 -10.75
N SER A 261 6.74 33.08 -11.14
CA SER A 261 5.97 31.98 -10.55
C SER A 261 6.30 31.84 -9.06
N PRO A 262 5.31 31.87 -8.15
CA PRO A 262 5.59 31.64 -6.75
C PRO A 262 6.02 30.19 -6.52
N VAL A 263 6.94 29.98 -5.58
CA VAL A 263 7.47 28.66 -5.25
C VAL A 263 7.14 28.33 -3.80
N VAL A 264 6.49 27.20 -3.59
CA VAL A 264 6.21 26.62 -2.27
C VAL A 264 7.27 25.57 -1.98
N ARG A 265 7.92 25.70 -0.82
CA ARG A 265 8.87 24.71 -0.29
C ARG A 265 8.35 24.20 1.03
N ILE A 266 8.28 22.88 1.15
CA ILE A 266 7.83 22.20 2.36
C ILE A 266 9.02 21.43 2.93
N LYS A 267 9.34 21.71 4.19
CA LYS A 267 10.39 21.03 4.92
C LYS A 267 9.79 20.30 6.11
N LEU A 268 10.01 18.99 6.19
CA LEU A 268 9.76 18.24 7.41
C LEU A 268 10.80 18.64 8.46
N VAL A 269 10.32 19.23 9.56
CA VAL A 269 11.14 19.69 10.68
C VAL A 269 11.37 18.55 11.65
N GLU A 270 10.31 17.80 11.95
CA GLU A 270 10.31 16.72 12.92
C GLU A 270 9.16 15.76 12.61
N TYR A 271 9.38 14.48 12.85
CA TYR A 271 8.35 13.45 12.83
C TYR A 271 8.54 12.52 14.01
N THR A 272 7.47 12.26 14.75
CA THR A 272 7.46 11.37 15.91
C THR A 272 6.28 10.44 15.84
N THR A 273 6.45 9.20 16.28
CA THR A 273 5.37 8.24 16.44
C THR A 273 5.14 7.93 17.90
N GLU A 274 3.88 7.97 18.34
CA GLU A 274 3.48 7.56 19.68
C GLU A 274 2.64 6.28 19.62
N PRO A 275 2.95 5.26 20.43
CA PRO A 275 2.16 4.04 20.45
C PRO A 275 0.76 4.30 21.01
N SER A 276 -0.23 3.67 20.40
CA SER A 276 -1.64 3.70 20.78
C SER A 276 -2.16 2.28 21.05
N SER A 277 -3.46 2.14 21.31
CA SER A 277 -4.09 0.85 21.57
C SER A 277 -3.97 -0.11 20.37
N MET A 278 -3.91 -1.42 20.65
CA MET A 278 -3.88 -2.47 19.61
C MET A 278 -2.69 -2.42 18.63
N GLY A 279 -1.55 -1.87 19.07
CA GLY A 279 -0.33 -1.84 18.26
C GLY A 279 -0.34 -0.81 17.13
N GLN A 280 -1.31 0.11 17.17
CA GLN A 280 -1.36 1.28 16.28
C GLN A 280 -0.39 2.36 16.76
N PHE A 281 -0.01 3.25 15.86
CA PHE A 281 0.80 4.42 16.14
C PHE A 281 0.07 5.67 15.67
N VAL A 282 0.20 6.75 16.43
CA VAL A 282 -0.18 8.09 15.99
C VAL A 282 1.09 8.76 15.48
N GLY A 283 1.11 9.08 14.19
CA GLY A 283 2.16 9.87 13.58
C GLY A 283 1.91 11.34 13.84
N THR A 284 2.93 12.07 14.27
CA THR A 284 2.88 13.51 14.45
C THR A 284 3.97 14.14 13.61
N ALA A 285 3.57 14.91 12.60
CA ALA A 285 4.47 15.59 11.68
C ALA A 285 4.49 17.08 11.96
N THR A 286 5.69 17.66 11.99
CA THR A 286 5.88 19.10 12.04
C THR A 286 6.54 19.56 10.76
N VAL A 287 5.86 20.40 9.99
CA VAL A 287 6.36 20.95 8.72
C VAL A 287 6.54 22.46 8.79
N ALA A 288 7.56 22.95 8.10
CA ALA A 288 7.74 24.36 7.80
C ALA A 288 7.44 24.57 6.31
N ILE A 289 6.43 25.38 6.03
CA ILE A 289 5.97 25.69 4.68
C ILE A 289 6.35 27.13 4.40
N ALA A 290 7.15 27.32 3.36
CA ALA A 290 7.68 28.62 2.96
C ALA A 290 7.26 28.93 1.52
N VAL A 291 6.69 30.11 1.32
CA VAL A 291 6.24 30.58 0.02
C VAL A 291 7.10 31.75 -0.42
N TYR A 292 7.71 31.58 -1.58
CA TYR A 292 8.61 32.51 -2.23
C TYR A 292 7.87 33.18 -3.39
N ASP A 293 8.06 34.48 -3.55
CA ASP A 293 7.38 35.25 -4.61
C ASP A 293 7.88 34.88 -6.02
N SER A 294 9.08 34.29 -6.13
CA SER A 294 9.69 33.85 -7.39
C SER A 294 10.72 32.72 -7.16
N PRO A 295 11.17 32.00 -8.21
CA PRO A 295 12.21 30.98 -8.10
C PRO A 295 13.55 31.49 -7.57
N GLN A 296 13.86 32.77 -7.82
CA GLN A 296 15.12 33.42 -7.45
C GLN A 296 15.04 34.17 -6.11
N SER A 297 13.90 34.17 -5.45
CA SER A 297 13.73 34.86 -4.17
C SER A 297 14.61 34.21 -3.08
N GLU A 298 15.50 34.98 -2.47
CA GLU A 298 16.34 34.51 -1.36
C GLU A 298 15.56 34.29 -0.07
N LYS A 299 14.49 35.08 0.15
CA LYS A 299 13.68 35.07 1.36
C LYS A 299 12.22 34.75 1.05
N PRO A 300 11.55 33.94 1.89
CA PRO A 300 10.13 33.68 1.73
C PRO A 300 9.31 34.92 2.08
N GLY A 301 8.25 35.15 1.31
CA GLY A 301 7.25 36.19 1.58
C GLY A 301 6.22 35.75 2.63
N TYR A 302 6.07 34.44 2.83
CA TYR A 302 5.21 33.84 3.84
C TYR A 302 5.82 32.54 4.35
N VAL A 303 5.75 32.33 5.67
CA VAL A 303 6.19 31.10 6.32
C VAL A 303 5.16 30.72 7.37
N VAL A 304 4.77 29.46 7.38
CA VAL A 304 3.94 28.87 8.44
C VAL A 304 4.57 27.57 8.91
N LYS A 305 4.48 27.32 10.21
CA LYS A 305 4.89 26.06 10.83
C LYS A 305 3.63 25.36 11.31
N ILE A 306 3.39 24.16 10.79
CA ILE A 306 2.20 23.36 11.09
C ILE A 306 2.69 22.09 11.80
N LYS A 307 2.03 21.73 12.90
CA LYS A 307 2.25 20.49 13.62
C LYS A 307 0.89 19.82 13.79
N GLU A 308 0.73 18.67 13.18
CA GLU A 308 -0.51 17.89 13.28
C GLU A 308 -0.20 16.43 13.57
N SER A 309 -1.20 15.78 14.16
CA SER A 309 -1.21 14.36 14.45
C SER A 309 -2.37 13.74 13.67
N GLY A 310 -2.07 12.75 12.84
CA GLY A 310 -3.08 12.06 12.06
C GLY A 310 -3.84 11.02 12.87
N ASP A 311 -4.81 10.39 12.22
CA ASP A 311 -5.47 9.21 12.78
C ASP A 311 -4.47 8.08 13.04
N ARG A 312 -4.71 7.36 14.14
CA ARG A 312 -3.89 6.21 14.53
C ARG A 312 -3.99 5.11 13.47
N HIS A 313 -2.86 4.57 13.06
CA HIS A 313 -2.81 3.49 12.08
C HIS A 313 -1.65 2.52 12.39
N TRP A 314 -1.66 1.36 11.75
CA TRP A 314 -0.54 0.42 11.73
C TRP A 314 0.52 0.82 10.68
N GLY A 315 1.74 0.31 10.84
CA GLY A 315 2.87 0.63 9.97
C GLY A 315 3.54 1.97 10.30
N GLU A 316 4.59 2.31 9.53
CA GLU A 316 5.34 3.57 9.70
C GLU A 316 4.91 4.62 8.66
N ASP A 317 4.57 4.19 7.45
CA ASP A 317 4.20 5.05 6.32
C ASP A 317 2.79 5.66 6.48
N VAL A 318 1.79 4.87 6.91
CA VAL A 318 0.40 5.36 6.99
C VAL A 318 0.19 6.38 8.12
N PRO A 319 0.74 6.21 9.34
CA PRO A 319 0.67 7.29 10.33
C PRO A 319 1.36 8.58 9.89
N PHE A 320 2.33 8.49 8.98
CA PHE A 320 2.96 9.66 8.37
C PHE A 320 2.03 10.30 7.34
N GLU A 321 1.41 9.50 6.47
CA GLU A 321 0.39 9.92 5.52
C GLU A 321 -0.78 10.65 6.21
N ASN A 322 -1.38 10.03 7.22
CA ASN A 322 -2.48 10.60 8.00
C ASN A 322 -2.09 11.93 8.66
N ALA A 323 -0.85 12.05 9.17
CA ALA A 323 -0.38 13.32 9.72
C ALA A 323 -0.27 14.40 8.63
N PHE A 324 0.04 14.01 7.39
CA PHE A 324 0.09 14.90 6.24
C PHE A 324 -1.28 15.29 5.70
N GLU A 325 -2.29 14.42 5.78
CA GLU A 325 -3.69 14.78 5.51
C GLU A 325 -4.16 15.91 6.43
N GLU A 326 -3.89 15.77 7.74
CA GLU A 326 -4.22 16.83 8.71
C GLU A 326 -3.41 18.11 8.46
N ILE A 327 -2.12 17.98 8.12
CA ILE A 327 -1.31 19.14 7.70
C ILE A 327 -1.93 19.83 6.48
N ALA A 328 -2.40 19.08 5.48
CA ALA A 328 -2.99 19.63 4.26
C ALA A 328 -4.28 20.41 4.58
N SER A 329 -5.17 19.81 5.39
CA SER A 329 -6.38 20.45 5.94
C SER A 329 -6.08 21.73 6.72
N THR A 330 -5.05 21.73 7.58
CA THR A 330 -4.64 22.93 8.32
C THR A 330 -3.99 23.98 7.40
N LEU A 331 -3.20 23.54 6.41
CA LEU A 331 -2.56 24.40 5.43
C LEU A 331 -3.61 25.16 4.60
N GLU A 332 -4.65 24.49 4.12
CA GLU A 332 -5.73 25.12 3.37
C GLU A 332 -6.35 26.30 4.15
N LYS A 333 -6.65 26.07 5.44
CA LYS A 333 -7.24 27.07 6.35
C LYS A 333 -6.28 28.23 6.64
N GLU A 334 -5.03 27.94 7.00
CA GLU A 334 -3.99 28.92 7.32
C GLU A 334 -3.67 29.79 6.10
N PHE A 335 -3.41 29.14 4.97
CA PHE A 335 -3.03 29.81 3.74
C PHE A 335 -4.18 30.65 3.18
N GLY A 336 -5.41 30.10 3.15
CA GLY A 336 -6.60 30.81 2.68
C GLY A 336 -6.91 32.10 3.47
N ARG A 337 -6.59 32.12 4.77
CA ARG A 337 -6.75 33.27 5.68
C ARG A 337 -5.57 34.24 5.66
N SER A 338 -4.41 33.82 5.17
CA SER A 338 -3.18 34.62 5.19
C SER A 338 -3.31 35.92 4.39
N ASP A 339 -2.77 37.01 4.92
CA ASP A 339 -2.73 38.30 4.21
C ASP A 339 -1.82 38.25 2.98
N TRP A 340 -0.80 37.38 3.00
CA TRP A 340 0.03 37.11 1.83
C TRP A 340 -0.82 36.56 0.68
N ALA A 341 -1.63 35.52 0.90
CA ALA A 341 -2.48 34.96 -0.15
C ALA A 341 -3.57 35.93 -0.62
N LYS A 342 -4.13 36.76 0.27
CA LYS A 342 -5.05 37.85 -0.12
C LYS A 342 -4.35 38.88 -1.01
N LYS A 343 -3.12 39.28 -0.69
CA LYS A 343 -2.33 40.23 -1.48
C LYS A 343 -1.93 39.64 -2.84
N TYR A 344 -1.52 38.38 -2.87
CA TYR A 344 -1.21 37.65 -4.10
C TYR A 344 -2.42 37.64 -5.04
N ARG A 345 -3.60 37.23 -4.53
CA ARG A 345 -4.86 37.21 -5.30
C ARG A 345 -5.29 38.58 -5.84
N ARG A 346 -4.95 39.69 -5.18
CA ARG A 346 -5.28 41.05 -5.64
C ARG A 346 -4.34 41.57 -6.74
N LYS A 347 -3.12 41.04 -6.82
CA LYS A 347 -2.12 41.46 -7.83
C LYS A 347 -2.34 40.79 -9.19
N ARG A 348 -3.21 39.80 -9.25
CA ARG A 348 -3.48 38.96 -10.41
C ARG A 348 -4.86 39.27 -10.97
#